data_AF-A0A5E9AJ82-F1
#
_entry.id   AF-A0A5E9AJ82-F1
#
_cell.length_a   1.000
_cell.length_b   1.000
_cell.length_c   1.000
_cell.angle_alpha   90.00
_cell.angle_beta   90.00
_cell.angle_gamma   90.00
#
_symmetry.space_group_name_H-M   'P 1'
#
loop_
_entity.id
_entity.type
_entity.pdbx_description
1 polymer ?
#
loop_
_entity_poly.entity_id
_entity_poly.type
_entity_poly.pdbx_seq_one_letter_code
_entity_poly.pdbx_strand_id
1 'polypeptide(L)'
;RQPAEQRGFEHQRFGILGERTVRGSFHDRWRVRQGGTLVHAEDFRIGPDIAATLRRPAATGGALAIATLLLVSPQAESLLEPARAIIGDSAAGGASFWSVGRSGKLLARLTAGDGYQLRKRLVPLVELLNGRAGLPKLWSL
;
A
#
# COMPACT_ATOMS: atom_id res chain seq x y z
N ARG A 1 23.12 26.11 -22.76
CA ARG A 1 22.68 26.07 -21.35
C ARG A 1 21.16 25.86 -21.34
N GLN A 2 20.71 24.62 -21.19
CA GLN A 2 19.29 24.25 -20.99
C GLN A 2 19.13 23.91 -19.49
N PRO A 3 18.04 24.33 -18.83
CA PRO A 3 17.89 24.12 -17.39
C PRO A 3 17.47 22.68 -17.05
N ALA A 4 17.93 22.23 -15.89
CA ALA A 4 17.84 20.87 -15.38
C ALA A 4 16.41 20.34 -15.31
N GLU A 5 16.23 19.15 -15.88
CA GLU A 5 15.02 18.33 -15.82
C GLU A 5 14.50 18.18 -14.38
N GLN A 6 13.22 18.51 -14.22
CA GLN A 6 12.37 18.08 -13.12
C GLN A 6 12.26 16.54 -13.14
N ARG A 7 13.25 15.83 -12.59
CA ARG A 7 13.08 14.39 -12.30
C ARG A 7 12.23 14.28 -11.04
N GLY A 8 10.91 14.20 -11.20
CA GLY A 8 10.00 13.77 -10.15
C GLY A 8 10.38 12.36 -9.70
N PHE A 9 10.99 12.23 -8.53
CA PHE A 9 11.37 10.93 -7.98
C PHE A 9 10.16 10.29 -7.32
N GLU A 10 9.44 9.50 -8.11
CA GLU A 10 8.35 8.65 -7.64
C GLU A 10 8.93 7.36 -7.04
N HIS A 11 8.67 7.12 -5.75
CA HIS A 11 9.01 5.86 -5.09
C HIS A 11 7.74 5.17 -4.66
N GLN A 12 7.47 4.01 -5.25
CA GLN A 12 6.31 3.17 -4.96
C GLN A 12 6.76 1.83 -4.40
N ARG A 13 6.12 1.40 -3.33
CA ARG A 13 6.33 0.09 -2.74
C ARG A 13 4.98 -0.47 -2.29
N PHE A 14 4.82 -1.77 -2.49
CA PHE A 14 3.58 -2.50 -2.28
C PHE A 14 3.92 -3.81 -1.53
N GLY A 15 3.18 -4.13 -0.47
CA GLY A 15 3.26 -5.40 0.26
C GLY A 15 1.92 -6.14 0.20
N ILE A 16 1.93 -7.46 -0.04
CA ILE A 16 0.73 -8.30 -0.15
C ILE A 16 0.90 -9.55 0.72
N LEU A 17 -0.14 -9.89 1.49
CA LEU A 17 -0.33 -11.20 2.10
C LEU A 17 -1.70 -11.73 1.66
N GLY A 18 -1.72 -12.81 0.88
CA GLY A 18 -2.94 -13.32 0.22
C GLY A 18 -3.31 -14.78 0.53
N GLU A 19 -2.47 -15.52 1.25
CA GLU A 19 -2.67 -16.95 1.50
C GLU A 19 -3.23 -17.21 2.90
N ARG A 20 -4.25 -18.09 3.00
CA ARG A 20 -4.89 -18.47 4.28
C ARG A 20 -3.91 -19.26 5.14
N THR A 21 -3.16 -18.55 5.97
CA THR A 21 -2.14 -19.12 6.86
C THR A 21 -2.69 -19.26 8.28
N VAL A 22 -2.80 -20.50 8.79
CA VAL A 22 -3.36 -20.78 10.12
C VAL A 22 -2.32 -20.56 11.23
N ARG A 23 -1.06 -20.91 10.97
CA ARG A 23 0.08 -20.70 11.88
C ARG A 23 1.30 -20.25 11.08
N GLY A 24 2.07 -19.33 11.63
CA GLY A 24 3.27 -18.80 10.98
C GLY A 24 3.65 -17.45 11.57
N SER A 25 4.81 -16.93 11.17
CA SER A 25 5.22 -15.56 11.47
C SER A 25 5.44 -14.82 10.17
N PHE A 26 4.64 -13.79 9.90
CA PHE A 26 4.89 -12.85 8.81
C PHE A 26 5.50 -11.59 9.39
N HIS A 27 6.61 -11.17 8.82
CA HIS A 27 7.29 -9.93 9.18
C HIS A 27 7.65 -9.19 7.91
N ASP A 28 6.96 -8.08 7.65
CA ASP A 28 7.31 -7.14 6.60
C ASP A 28 7.90 -5.87 7.22
N ARG A 29 9.05 -5.45 6.72
CA ARG A 29 9.78 -4.29 7.24
C ARG A 29 10.34 -3.50 6.08
N TRP A 30 9.81 -2.30 5.89
CA TRP A 30 10.22 -1.42 4.82
C TRP A 30 10.44 -0.01 5.33
N ARG A 31 11.54 0.57 4.85
CA ARG A 31 11.91 1.97 5.07
C ARG A 31 12.05 2.60 3.71
N VAL A 32 11.31 3.68 3.48
CA VAL A 32 11.45 4.49 2.27
C VAL A 32 12.15 5.77 2.64
N ARG A 33 13.22 6.07 1.89
CA ARG A 33 13.97 7.31 1.99
C ARG A 33 13.90 8.06 0.68
N GLN A 34 13.78 9.37 0.74
CA GLN A 34 13.86 10.26 -0.43
C GLN A 34 14.97 11.27 -0.17
N GLY A 35 15.96 11.35 -1.06
CA GLY A 35 17.12 12.24 -0.89
C GLY A 35 17.86 12.02 0.44
N GLY A 36 17.98 10.77 0.90
CA GLY A 36 18.59 10.42 2.19
C GLY A 36 17.69 10.59 3.41
N THR A 37 16.57 11.33 3.32
CA THR A 37 15.63 11.55 4.43
C THR A 37 14.62 10.42 4.55
N LEU A 38 14.33 9.95 5.77
CA LEU A 38 13.31 8.92 6.02
C LEU A 38 11.91 9.50 5.85
N VAL A 39 11.15 8.97 4.89
CA VAL A 39 9.78 9.44 4.59
C VAL A 39 8.70 8.46 5.04
N HIS A 40 9.05 7.18 5.16
CA HIS A 40 8.16 6.15 5.69
C HIS A 40 8.97 5.03 6.33
N ALA A 41 8.46 4.51 7.44
CA ALA A 41 8.92 3.28 8.06
C ALA A 41 7.70 2.48 8.49
N GLU A 42 7.60 1.25 8.03
CA GLU A 42 6.61 0.28 8.47
C GLU A 42 7.33 -0.99 8.94
N ASP A 43 6.78 -1.57 9.99
CA ASP A 43 7.25 -2.79 10.64
C ASP A 43 5.99 -3.60 11.01
N PHE A 44 5.50 -4.36 10.05
CA PHE A 44 4.28 -5.16 10.17
C PHE A 44 4.63 -6.59 10.58
N ARG A 45 4.12 -7.01 11.74
CA ARG A 45 4.33 -8.35 12.29
C ARG A 45 3.00 -9.02 12.58
N ILE A 46 2.88 -10.29 12.17
CA ILE A 46 1.72 -11.12 12.51
C ILE A 46 2.19 -12.54 12.85
N GLY A 47 1.58 -13.16 13.86
CA GLY A 47 1.94 -14.51 14.32
C GLY A 47 2.35 -14.57 15.80
N PRO A 48 2.67 -15.77 16.32
CA PRO A 48 2.69 -17.06 15.62
C PRO A 48 1.29 -17.64 15.30
N ASP A 49 0.24 -17.16 15.98
CA ASP A 49 -1.17 -17.47 15.67
C ASP A 49 -1.77 -16.36 14.79
N ILE A 50 -1.55 -16.49 13.48
CA ILE A 50 -2.00 -15.53 12.47
C ILE A 50 -3.52 -15.44 12.46
N ALA A 51 -4.22 -16.57 12.53
CA ALA A 51 -5.68 -16.62 12.49
C ALA A 51 -6.34 -15.97 13.72
N ALA A 52 -5.76 -16.11 14.91
CA ALA A 52 -6.24 -15.41 16.10
C ALA A 52 -5.93 -13.90 16.05
N THR A 53 -4.77 -13.53 15.51
CA THR A 53 -4.37 -12.13 15.39
C THR A 53 -5.26 -11.37 14.40
N LEU A 54 -5.52 -11.94 13.22
CA LEU A 54 -6.37 -11.32 12.18
C LEU A 54 -7.81 -11.10 12.65
N ARG A 55 -8.36 -11.98 13.49
CA ARG A 55 -9.72 -11.83 14.05
C ARG A 55 -9.91 -10.59 14.93
N ARG A 56 -8.84 -9.97 15.43
CA ARG A 56 -8.95 -8.76 16.25
C ARG A 56 -9.42 -7.59 15.36
N PRO A 57 -10.41 -6.80 15.78
CA PRO A 57 -10.84 -5.60 15.05
C PRO A 57 -9.70 -4.62 14.77
N ALA A 58 -8.76 -4.48 15.72
CA ALA A 58 -7.58 -3.63 15.58
C ALA A 58 -6.54 -4.16 14.57
N ALA A 59 -6.65 -5.42 14.11
CA ALA A 59 -5.78 -6.00 13.11
C ALA A 59 -6.44 -5.96 11.72
N THR A 60 -7.41 -6.85 11.47
CA THR A 60 -8.18 -6.86 10.21
C THR A 60 -9.67 -7.18 10.41
N GLY A 61 -10.13 -7.37 11.65
CA GLY A 61 -11.52 -7.76 11.92
C GLY A 61 -11.90 -9.13 11.33
N GLY A 62 -10.93 -10.00 11.07
CA GLY A 62 -11.13 -11.33 10.49
C GLY A 62 -10.81 -11.44 9.00
N ALA A 63 -10.42 -10.36 8.33
CA ALA A 63 -9.97 -10.43 6.94
C ALA A 63 -8.69 -11.29 6.82
N LEU A 64 -8.66 -12.18 5.82
CA LEU A 64 -7.58 -13.17 5.63
C LEU A 64 -6.49 -12.69 4.67
N ALA A 65 -6.75 -11.61 3.93
CA ALA A 65 -5.82 -11.03 2.99
C ALA A 65 -5.66 -9.52 3.28
N ILE A 66 -4.43 -9.03 3.20
CA ILE A 66 -4.07 -7.63 3.46
C ILE A 66 -3.06 -7.16 2.41
N ALA A 67 -3.19 -5.91 1.97
CA ALA A 67 -2.17 -5.23 1.18
C ALA A 67 -1.94 -3.82 1.69
N THR A 68 -0.68 -3.39 1.72
CA THR A 68 -0.30 -2.00 1.99
C THR A 68 0.37 -1.42 0.74
N LEU A 69 -0.06 -0.24 0.34
CA LEU A 69 0.48 0.52 -0.79
C LEU A 69 0.96 1.87 -0.30
N LEU A 70 2.12 2.29 -0.77
CA LEU A 70 2.69 3.61 -0.50
C LEU A 70 3.09 4.29 -1.80
N LEU A 71 2.60 5.51 -1.98
CA LEU A 71 3.05 6.44 -3.00
C LEU A 71 3.73 7.64 -2.33
N VAL A 72 4.97 7.91 -2.72
CA VAL A 72 5.66 9.17 -2.38
C VAL A 72 5.77 10.01 -3.65
N SER A 73 4.98 11.08 -3.72
CA SER A 73 4.88 11.95 -4.89
C SER A 73 4.33 13.32 -4.51
N PRO A 74 4.78 14.43 -5.15
CA PRO A 74 4.15 15.74 -5.01
C PRO A 74 2.66 15.75 -5.41
N GLN A 75 2.23 14.81 -6.25
CA GLN A 75 0.84 14.66 -6.70
C GLN A 75 0.03 13.69 -5.83
N ALA A 76 0.59 13.18 -4.72
CA ALA A 76 -0.09 12.16 -3.92
C ALA A 76 -1.42 12.64 -3.31
N GLU A 77 -1.57 13.93 -3.02
CA GLU A 77 -2.81 14.49 -2.46
C GLU A 77 -4.00 14.38 -3.43
N SER A 78 -3.77 14.68 -4.71
CA SER A 78 -4.84 14.66 -5.72
C SER A 78 -5.34 13.25 -6.03
N LEU A 79 -4.58 12.22 -5.65
CA LEU A 79 -4.93 10.81 -5.81
C LEU A 79 -5.70 10.23 -4.62
N LEU A 80 -5.85 10.98 -3.51
CA LEU A 80 -6.49 10.48 -2.29
C LEU A 80 -7.96 10.11 -2.50
N GLU A 81 -8.76 11.03 -3.05
CA GLU A 81 -10.19 10.78 -3.27
C GLU A 81 -10.44 9.70 -4.34
N PRO A 82 -9.74 9.70 -5.49
CA PRO A 82 -9.79 8.57 -6.42
C PRO A 82 -9.41 7.23 -5.79
N ALA A 83 -8.38 7.20 -4.94
CA ALA A 83 -7.98 5.99 -4.23
C ALA A 83 -9.08 5.52 -3.28
N ARG A 84 -9.71 6.43 -2.51
CA ARG A 84 -10.84 6.11 -1.63
C ARG A 84 -12.04 5.60 -2.40
N ALA A 85 -12.33 6.15 -3.57
CA ALA A 85 -13.41 5.67 -4.43
C ALA A 85 -13.17 4.23 -4.90
N ILE A 86 -11.93 3.86 -5.25
CA ILE A 86 -11.56 2.48 -5.61
C ILE A 86 -11.61 1.56 -4.39
N ILE A 87 -11.13 2.03 -3.24
CA ILE A 87 -11.18 1.28 -1.98
C ILE A 87 -12.64 1.03 -1.58
N GLY A 88 -13.55 1.97 -1.80
CA GLY A 88 -14.96 1.84 -1.50
C GLY A 88 -15.22 1.78 0.01
N ASP A 89 -15.92 0.74 0.46
CA ASP A 89 -16.29 0.54 1.85
C ASP A 89 -15.08 0.58 2.81
N SER A 90 -15.20 1.37 3.89
CA SER A 90 -14.27 1.45 5.01
C SER A 90 -13.90 0.10 5.64
N ALA A 91 -14.79 -0.90 5.58
CA ALA A 91 -14.51 -2.25 6.04
C ALA A 91 -13.45 -2.97 5.19
N ALA A 92 -13.26 -2.55 3.94
CA ALA A 92 -12.31 -3.15 3.02
C ALA A 92 -10.95 -2.42 2.99
N GLY A 93 -10.81 -1.32 3.73
CA GLY A 93 -9.56 -0.58 3.79
C GLY A 93 -9.73 0.92 3.95
N GLY A 94 -8.62 1.63 3.78
CA GLY A 94 -8.60 3.08 3.81
C GLY A 94 -7.35 3.66 3.19
N ALA A 95 -7.41 4.95 2.84
CA ALA A 95 -6.28 5.72 2.36
C ALA A 95 -6.15 7.04 3.12
N SER A 96 -4.91 7.42 3.37
CA SER A 96 -4.54 8.64 4.08
C SER A 96 -3.36 9.31 3.41
N PHE A 97 -3.33 10.64 3.52
CA PHE A 97 -2.30 11.49 2.92
C PHE A 97 -1.57 12.29 4.02
N TRP A 98 -0.28 12.53 3.80
CA TRP A 98 0.55 13.44 4.60
C TRP A 98 1.51 14.21 3.71
N SER A 99 1.77 15.47 4.05
CA SER A 99 2.89 16.22 3.50
C SER A 99 4.18 15.82 4.21
N VAL A 100 5.21 15.42 3.45
CA VAL A 100 6.51 14.99 3.98
C VAL A 100 7.63 15.70 3.23
N GLY A 101 8.27 16.66 3.90
CA GLY A 101 9.27 17.52 3.28
C GLY A 101 8.69 18.33 2.12
N ARG A 102 9.23 18.16 0.91
CA ARG A 102 8.75 18.81 -0.33
C ARG A 102 7.87 17.91 -1.19
N SER A 103 7.44 16.76 -0.67
CA SER A 103 6.63 15.76 -1.38
C SER A 103 5.38 15.43 -0.58
N GLY A 104 4.41 14.80 -1.25
CA GLY A 104 3.30 14.12 -0.61
C GLY A 104 3.60 12.65 -0.35
N LYS A 105 2.88 12.08 0.60
CA LYS A 105 2.86 10.66 0.95
C LYS A 105 1.41 10.20 1.02
N LEU A 106 1.02 9.24 0.19
CA LEU A 106 -0.26 8.53 0.27
C LEU A 106 0.02 7.09 0.72
N LEU A 107 -0.67 6.65 1.77
CA LEU A 107 -0.67 5.26 2.22
C LEU A 107 -2.08 4.71 2.09
N ALA A 108 -2.24 3.61 1.38
CA ALA A 108 -3.48 2.86 1.31
C ALA A 108 -3.29 1.47 1.92
N ARG A 109 -4.26 1.01 2.70
CA ARG A 109 -4.29 -0.35 3.22
C ARG A 109 -5.61 -0.99 2.86
N LEU A 110 -5.54 -2.16 2.25
CA LEU A 110 -6.67 -2.97 1.84
C LEU A 110 -6.75 -4.21 2.71
N THR A 111 -7.97 -4.66 2.99
CA THR A 111 -8.23 -5.95 3.61
C THR A 111 -9.37 -6.66 2.87
N ALA A 112 -9.31 -7.99 2.80
CA ALA A 112 -10.35 -8.80 2.19
C ALA A 112 -10.45 -10.19 2.81
N GLY A 113 -11.59 -10.85 2.61
CA GLY A 113 -11.81 -12.22 3.06
C GLY A 113 -10.91 -13.25 2.36
N ASP A 114 -10.39 -12.94 1.17
CA ASP A 114 -9.48 -13.80 0.40
C ASP A 114 -8.64 -12.97 -0.59
N GLY A 115 -7.63 -13.62 -1.18
CA GLY A 115 -6.74 -12.99 -2.15
C GLY A 115 -7.41 -12.57 -3.47
N TYR A 116 -8.51 -13.21 -3.88
CA TYR A 116 -9.22 -12.86 -5.11
C TYR A 116 -9.97 -11.54 -4.95
N GLN A 117 -10.70 -11.36 -3.85
CA GLN A 117 -11.37 -10.11 -3.50
C GLN A 117 -10.36 -8.99 -3.25
N LEU A 118 -9.20 -9.31 -2.65
CA LEU A 118 -8.11 -8.35 -2.51
C LEU A 118 -7.62 -7.88 -3.89
N ARG A 119 -7.31 -8.81 -4.81
CA ARG A 119 -6.81 -8.49 -6.16
C ARG A 119 -7.78 -7.59 -6.95
N LYS A 120 -9.10 -7.83 -6.84
CA LYS A 120 -10.13 -7.00 -7.50
C LYS A 120 -10.04 -5.52 -7.16
N ARG A 121 -9.64 -5.18 -5.92
CA ARG A 121 -9.47 -3.78 -5.48
C ARG A 121 -8.03 -3.31 -5.65
N LEU A 122 -7.08 -4.20 -5.46
CA LEU A 122 -5.66 -3.90 -5.52
C LEU A 122 -5.21 -3.52 -6.93
N VAL A 123 -5.63 -4.25 -7.96
CA VAL A 123 -5.23 -3.98 -9.35
C VAL A 123 -5.59 -2.56 -9.80
N PRO A 124 -6.86 -2.11 -9.74
CA PRO A 124 -7.21 -0.76 -10.16
C PRO A 124 -6.56 0.32 -9.28
N LEU A 125 -6.32 0.04 -7.99
CA LEU A 125 -5.63 0.97 -7.11
C LEU A 125 -4.15 1.13 -7.51
N VAL A 126 -3.48 0.03 -7.87
CA VAL A 126 -2.10 0.06 -8.35
C VAL A 126 -2.00 0.73 -9.72
N GLU A 127 -2.98 0.54 -10.60
CA GLU A 127 -3.05 1.25 -11.89
C GLU A 127 -3.20 2.77 -11.69
N LEU A 128 -4.11 3.19 -10.78
CA LEU A 128 -4.26 4.59 -10.41
C LEU A 128 -2.95 5.18 -9.88
N LEU A 129 -2.27 4.47 -8.97
CA LEU A 129 -1.07 4.98 -8.32
C LEU A 129 0.18 4.92 -9.21
N ASN A 130 0.31 3.94 -10.11
CA ASN A 130 1.42 3.88 -11.09
C ASN A 130 1.27 4.89 -12.24
N GLY A 131 0.09 5.48 -12.43
CA GLY A 131 -0.18 6.35 -13.56
C GLY A 131 0.13 5.66 -14.90
N ARG A 132 1.02 6.24 -15.71
CA ARG A 132 1.39 5.73 -17.05
C ARG A 132 2.47 4.64 -17.04
N ALA A 133 3.05 4.29 -15.89
CA ALA A 133 4.19 3.37 -15.82
C ALA A 133 3.80 1.89 -16.03
N GLY A 134 2.50 1.56 -16.06
CA GLY A 134 2.03 0.18 -16.15
C GLY A 134 2.30 -0.61 -14.86
N LEU A 135 1.65 -1.76 -14.71
CA LEU A 135 1.91 -2.65 -13.57
C LEU A 135 3.38 -3.13 -13.59
N PRO A 136 4.11 -3.09 -12.47
CA PRO A 136 5.43 -3.70 -12.39
C PRO A 136 5.37 -5.16 -12.87
N LYS A 137 6.29 -5.56 -13.76
CA LYS A 137 6.31 -6.89 -14.41
C LYS A 137 6.20 -8.07 -13.45
N LEU A 138 6.58 -7.89 -12.18
CA LEU A 138 6.51 -8.90 -11.13
C LEU A 138 5.06 -9.36 -10.84
N TRP A 139 4.04 -8.62 -11.29
CA TRP A 139 2.62 -8.88 -11.00
C TRP A 139 1.84 -9.38 -12.23
N SER A 140 2.51 -9.59 -13.37
CA SER A 140 1.90 -10.13 -14.60
C SER A 140 1.83 -11.66 -14.63
N LEU A 141 2.10 -12.34 -13.51
CA LEU A 141 2.05 -13.80 -13.36
C LEU A 141 0.84 -14.25 -12.53
#